data_AF-F8AIT1-F1
#
_entry.id   AF-F8AIT1-F1
#
_cell.length_a   1.000
_cell.length_b   1.000
_cell.length_c   1.000
_cell.angle_alpha   90.00
_cell.angle_beta   90.00
_cell.angle_gamma   90.00
#
_symmetry.space_group_name_H-M   'P 1'
#
loop_
_entity.id
_entity.type
_entity.pdbx_description
1 polymer ?
#
loop_
_entity_poly.entity_id
_entity_poly.type
_entity_poly.pdbx_seq_one_letter_code
_entity_poly.pdbx_strand_id
1 'polypeptide(L)' 'MAMNDERGKPHLVGRIKLRHRTVVDLNLWPVLYEKEQKFTFKDGDEVFFIIPFDVSEGVEGVYLRLIEVLGEMK' A
#
# COMPACT_ATOMS: atom_id res chain seq x y z
N MET A 1 11.06 -29.47 -9.52
CA MET A 1 9.91 -28.88 -10.23
C MET A 1 9.70 -27.49 -9.66
N ALA A 2 10.03 -26.45 -10.40
CA ALA A 2 9.72 -25.09 -10.00
C ALA A 2 8.19 -24.94 -10.08
N MET A 3 7.54 -24.77 -8.94
CA MET A 3 6.11 -24.55 -8.87
C MET A 3 5.86 -23.18 -9.53
N ASN A 4 5.16 -23.18 -10.66
CA ASN A 4 4.82 -21.95 -11.39
C ASN A 4 4.13 -21.00 -10.40
N ASP A 5 4.75 -19.87 -10.11
CA ASP A 5 4.31 -18.91 -9.10
C ASP A 5 3.19 -18.01 -9.68
N GLU A 6 2.18 -18.65 -10.29
CA GLU A 6 0.97 -18.03 -10.88
C GLU A 6 0.00 -17.51 -9.81
N ARG A 7 0.46 -17.39 -8.56
CA ARG A 7 -0.35 -16.82 -7.48
C ARG A 7 -0.23 -15.31 -7.55
N GLY A 8 -1.36 -14.64 -7.76
CA GLY A 8 -1.42 -13.18 -7.73
C GLY A 8 -0.72 -12.64 -6.48
N LYS A 9 0.12 -11.63 -6.68
CA LYS A 9 0.91 -10.97 -5.64
C LYS A 9 0.02 -9.96 -4.91
N PRO A 10 -0.18 -10.08 -3.59
CA PRO A 10 -1.05 -9.17 -2.85
C PRO A 10 -0.46 -7.76 -2.75
N HIS A 11 -1.30 -6.77 -3.04
CA HIS A 11 -0.98 -5.36 -2.91
C HIS A 11 -2.09 -4.64 -2.16
N LEU A 12 -1.69 -3.59 -1.45
CA LEU A 12 -2.59 -2.59 -0.94
C LEU A 12 -2.63 -1.44 -1.94
N VAL A 13 -3.83 -1.17 -2.45
CA VAL A 13 -4.11 -0.01 -3.29
C VAL A 13 -4.96 0.94 -2.48
N GLY A 14 -4.58 2.21 -2.43
CA GLY A 14 -5.30 3.12 -1.57
C GLY A 14 -5.01 4.59 -1.76
N ARG A 15 -5.73 5.36 -0.95
CA ARG A 15 -5.63 6.81 -0.85
C ARG A 15 -5.68 7.22 0.61
N ILE A 16 -4.75 8.06 1.02
CA ILE A 16 -4.75 8.74 2.32
C ILE A 16 -5.01 10.23 2.08
N LYS A 17 -5.96 10.82 2.82
CA LYS A 17 -6.11 12.29 2.89
C LYS A 17 -5.45 12.81 4.16
N LEU A 18 -4.64 13.82 4.01
CA LEU A 18 -3.95 14.52 5.08
C LEU A 18 -4.59 15.88 5.33
N ARG A 19 -4.55 16.34 6.58
CA ARG A 19 -4.82 17.74 6.94
C ARG A 19 -3.87 18.12 8.06
N HIS A 20 -3.02 19.13 7.86
CA HIS A 20 -1.99 19.53 8.82
C HIS A 20 -1.16 18.34 9.35
N ARG A 21 -0.76 17.42 8.46
CA ARG A 21 0.02 16.19 8.77
C ARG A 21 -0.74 15.11 9.54
N THR A 22 -2.04 15.27 9.76
CA THR A 22 -2.90 14.24 10.35
C THR A 22 -3.67 13.51 9.26
N VAL A 23 -3.74 12.18 9.34
CA VAL A 23 -4.63 11.38 8.48
C VAL A 23 -6.07 11.66 8.87
N VAL A 24 -6.87 12.16 7.93
CA VAL A 24 -8.29 12.47 8.15
C VAL A 24 -9.23 11.54 7.37
N ASP A 25 -8.70 10.84 6.37
CA ASP A 25 -9.43 9.83 5.61
C ASP A 25 -8.44 8.79 5.06
N LEU A 26 -8.87 7.53 4.99
CA LEU A 26 -8.10 6.42 4.45
C LEU A 26 -9.06 5.47 3.72
N ASN A 27 -8.79 5.28 2.44
CA ASN A 27 -9.42 4.25 1.63
C ASN A 27 -8.37 3.23 1.20
N LEU A 28 -8.68 1.94 1.38
CA LEU A 28 -7.73 0.85 1.19
C LEU A 28 -8.45 -0.36 0.60
N TRP A 29 -7.87 -0.95 -0.43
CA TRP A 29 -8.35 -2.18 -1.04
C TRP A 29 -7.22 -3.18 -1.24
N PRO A 30 -7.43 -4.46 -0.89
CA PRO A 30 -6.53 -5.52 -1.29
C PRO A 30 -6.75 -5.85 -2.77
N VAL A 31 -5.67 -5.87 -3.56
CA VAL A 31 -5.70 -6.18 -5.00
C VAL A 31 -4.58 -7.18 -5.30
N LEU A 32 -4.85 -8.16 -6.18
CA LEU A 32 -3.84 -9.09 -6.66
C LEU A 32 -3.28 -8.59 -8.00
N TYR A 33 -1.95 -8.50 -8.08
CA TYR A 33 -1.24 -8.18 -9.32
C TYR A 33 -0.44 -9.39 -9.82
N GLU A 34 -0.15 -9.44 -11.12
CA GLU A 34 0.70 -10.50 -11.69
C GLU A 34 2.17 -10.39 -11.25
N LYS A 35 2.62 -9.18 -10.90
CA LYS A 35 3.98 -8.87 -10.48
C LYS A 35 3.96 -7.93 -9.29
N GLU A 36 5.02 -7.97 -8.49
CA GLU A 36 5.25 -6.96 -7.46
C GLU A 36 5.50 -5.60 -8.10
N GLN A 37 4.81 -4.59 -7.59
CA GLN A 37 4.98 -3.21 -7.99
C GLN A 37 4.73 -2.28 -6.80
N LYS A 38 5.57 -1.26 -6.72
CA LYS A 38 5.47 -0.22 -5.70
C LYS A 38 5.37 1.13 -6.36
N PHE A 39 4.35 1.88 -6.01
CA PHE A 39 4.10 3.22 -6.50
C PHE A 39 3.49 4.07 -5.40
N THR A 40 4.02 5.26 -5.20
CA THR A 40 3.47 6.25 -4.27
C THR A 40 3.49 7.60 -4.96
N PHE A 41 2.38 8.33 -4.88
CA PHE A 41 2.22 9.63 -5.51
C PHE A 41 1.44 10.56 -4.58
N LYS A 42 1.82 11.84 -4.53
CA LYS A 42 1.13 12.85 -3.73
C LYS A 42 0.66 13.99 -4.59
N ASP A 43 -0.59 14.37 -4.39
CA ASP A 43 -1.22 15.54 -5.00
C ASP A 43 -1.91 16.37 -3.92
N GLY A 44 -1.36 17.54 -3.63
CA GLY A 44 -1.78 18.40 -2.53
C GLY A 44 -1.80 17.66 -1.18
N ASP A 45 -3.01 17.50 -0.63
CA ASP A 45 -3.29 16.85 0.65
C ASP A 45 -3.63 15.35 0.50
N GLU A 46 -3.51 14.77 -0.69
CA GLU A 46 -3.84 13.37 -0.96
C GLU A 46 -2.59 12.57 -1.32
N VAL A 47 -2.47 11.36 -0.78
CA VAL A 47 -1.42 10.40 -1.08
C VAL A 47 -2.06 9.15 -1.66
N PHE A 48 -1.70 8.79 -2.87
CA PHE A 48 -2.14 7.59 -3.58
C PHE A 48 -1.01 6.56 -3.58
N PHE A 49 -1.34 5.29 -3.42
CA PHE A 49 -0.31 4.26 -3.36
C PHE A 49 -0.78 2.90 -3.88
N ILE A 50 0.19 2.14 -4.35
CA ILE A 50 0.16 0.71 -4.63
C ILE A 50 1.41 0.14 -3.97
N ILE A 51 1.26 -0.72 -2.98
CA ILE A 51 2.39 -1.30 -2.26
C ILE A 51 2.18 -2.80 -2.08
N PRO A 52 3.19 -3.64 -2.31
CA PRO A 52 3.09 -5.07 -2.01
C PRO A 52 2.90 -5.26 -0.50
N PHE A 53 2.14 -6.28 -0.10
CA PHE A 53 2.02 -6.66 1.30
C PHE A 53 2.02 -8.18 1.49
N ASP A 54 2.54 -8.63 2.62
CA ASP A 54 2.47 -10.04 3.03
C ASP A 54 1.20 -10.25 3.86
N VAL A 55 0.34 -11.15 3.41
CA VAL A 55 -0.94 -11.47 4.08
C VAL A 55 -0.72 -12.08 5.46
N SER A 56 0.42 -12.75 5.67
CA SER A 56 0.76 -13.36 6.95
C SER A 56 1.06 -12.35 8.06
N GLU A 57 1.45 -11.11 7.69
CA GLU A 57 1.66 -10.00 8.64
C GLU A 57 0.34 -9.42 9.17
N GLY A 58 -0.79 -9.73 8.52
CA GLY A 58 -2.12 -9.26 8.92
C GLY A 58 -2.24 -7.73 8.99
N VAL A 59 -3.04 -7.23 9.93
CA VAL A 59 -3.31 -5.80 10.09
C VAL A 59 -2.07 -5.00 10.51
N GLU A 60 -1.16 -5.62 11.27
CA GLU A 60 0.07 -4.97 11.70
C GLU A 60 0.99 -4.66 10.52
N GLY A 61 1.16 -5.62 9.60
CA GLY A 61 1.89 -5.39 8.35
C GLY A 61 1.29 -4.26 7.52
N VAL A 62 -0.04 -4.25 7.39
CA VAL A 62 -0.76 -3.14 6.71
C VAL A 62 -0.42 -1.80 7.36
N TYR A 63 -0.44 -1.71 8.69
CA TYR A 63 -0.14 -0.47 9.41
C TYR A 63 1.31 0.01 9.18
N LEU A 64 2.29 -0.91 9.22
CA LEU A 64 3.69 -0.58 8.93
C LEU A 64 3.88 -0.05 7.51
N ARG A 65 3.23 -0.69 6.53
CA ARG A 65 3.29 -0.27 5.11
C ARG A 65 2.68 1.12 4.90
N LEU A 66 1.61 1.46 5.62
CA LEU A 66 1.04 2.82 5.58
C LEU A 66 1.99 3.87 6.17
N ILE A 67 2.73 3.53 7.25
CA ILE A 67 3.76 4.42 7.80
C ILE A 67 4.89 4.64 6.80
N GLU A 68 5.34 3.59 6.10
CA GLU A 68 6.35 3.70 5.04
C GLU A 68 5.89 4.64 3.93
N VAL A 69 4.65 4.47 3.43
CA VAL A 69 4.05 5.36 2.43
C VAL A 69 4.07 6.81 2.88
N LEU A 70 3.70 7.10 4.13
CA LEU A 70 3.71 8.47 4.66
C LEU A 70 5.13 9.00 4.94
N GLY A 71 6.09 8.11 5.22
CA GLY A 71 7.49 8.43 5.48
C GLY A 71 8.29 8.76 4.21
N GLU A 72 7.99 8.10 3.10
CA GLU A 72 8.63 8.31 1.78
C GLU A 72 8.25 9.66 1.15
N MET A 73 7.20 10.31 1.64
CA MET A 73 6.73 11.61 1.15
C MET A 73 7.37 12.83 1.86
N LYS A 74 8.45 12.61 2.62
CA LYS A 74 9.22 13.67 3.29
C LYS A 74 10.14 14.44 2.35
#